data_AF-A0A954SXK3-F1
#
_entry.id   AF-A0A954SXK3-F1
#
_cell.length_a   1.000
_cell.length_b   1.000
_cell.length_c   1.000
_cell.angle_alpha   90.00
_cell.angle_beta   90.00
_cell.angle_gamma   90.00
#
_symmetry.space_group_name_H-M   'P 1'
#
loop_
_entity.id
_entity.type
_entity.pdbx_description
1 polymer ?
#
loop_
_entity_poly.entity_id
_entity_poly.type
_entity_poly.pdbx_seq_one_letter_code
_entity_poly.pdbx_strand_id
1 'polypeptide(L)' 'QAKRSAMYMAAVPPFVLVVYAWLDPNNVGLLFMTLPGQLMLATAIILEVIAYFWALKILNPDI' A
#
# COMPACT_ATOMS: atom_id res chain seq x y z
N GLN A 1 -1.73 19.23 -10.42
CA GLN A 1 -2.48 19.02 -9.15
C GLN A 1 -2.76 17.54 -8.91
N ALA A 2 -3.30 16.81 -9.89
CA ALA A 2 -3.63 15.40 -9.76
C ALA A 2 -2.40 14.48 -9.51
N LYS A 3 -1.26 14.66 -10.20
CA LYS A 3 -0.06 13.80 -9.95
C LYS A 3 0.38 13.75 -8.48
N ARG A 4 0.19 14.83 -7.73
CA ARG A 4 0.46 14.85 -6.28
C ARG A 4 -0.57 14.05 -5.48
N SER A 5 -1.85 14.03 -5.87
CA SER A 5 -2.87 13.24 -5.16
C SER A 5 -2.64 11.73 -5.31
N ALA A 6 -2.18 11.26 -6.47
CA ALA A 6 -1.79 9.86 -6.65
C ALA A 6 -0.62 9.45 -5.75
N MET A 7 0.38 10.33 -5.58
CA MET A 7 1.49 10.09 -4.64
C MET A 7 1.01 10.05 -3.18
N TYR A 8 0.10 10.93 -2.79
CA TYR A 8 -0.47 10.89 -1.44
C TYR A 8 -1.27 9.61 -1.20
N MET A 9 -2.03 9.12 -2.19
CA MET A 9 -2.79 7.88 -2.08
C MET A 9 -1.91 6.64 -1.95
N ALA A 10 -0.82 6.54 -2.72
CA ALA A 10 0.14 5.44 -2.60
C ALA A 10 0.99 5.48 -1.32
N ALA A 11 1.03 6.62 -0.62
CA ALA A 11 1.71 6.74 0.66
C ALA A 11 0.83 6.33 1.85
N VAL A 12 -0.50 6.24 1.68
CA VAL A 12 -1.43 5.91 2.78
C VAL A 12 -1.19 4.50 3.33
N PRO A 13 -1.12 3.44 2.50
CA PRO A 13 -0.97 2.08 3.03
C PRO A 13 0.32 1.82 3.80
N PRO A 14 1.52 2.26 3.35
CA PRO A 14 2.72 2.13 4.18
C PRO A 14 2.65 2.99 5.44
N PHE A 15 2.00 4.16 5.40
CA PHE A 15 1.77 4.98 6.60
C PHE A 15 0.87 4.26 7.62
N VAL A 16 -0.24 3.69 7.18
CA VAL A 16 -1.16 2.92 8.03
C VAL A 16 -0.44 1.72 8.65
N LEU A 17 0.40 1.02 7.89
CA LEU A 17 1.20 -0.09 8.40
C LEU A 17 2.14 0.34 9.53
N VAL A 18 2.83 1.48 9.38
CA VAL A 18 3.72 2.02 10.43
C VAL A 18 2.94 2.42 11.68
N VAL A 19 1.78 3.06 11.51
CA VAL A 19 0.90 3.44 12.63
C VAL A 19 0.39 2.20 13.38
N TYR A 20 -0.05 1.18 12.65
CA TYR A 20 -0.50 -0.08 13.25
C TYR A 20 0.63 -0.86 13.91
N ALA A 21 1.87 -0.76 13.40
CA ALA A 21 3.02 -1.37 14.06
C ALA A 21 3.28 -0.80 15.46
N TRP A 22 2.85 0.45 15.72
CA TRP A 22 2.91 1.07 17.05
C TRP A 22 1.68 0.77 17.91
N LEU A 23 0.48 0.74 17.32
CA LEU A 23 -0.77 0.48 18.05
C LEU A 23 -0.92 -1.00 18.45
N ASP A 24 -0.54 -1.92 17.56
CA ASP A 24 -0.71 -3.36 17.75
C ASP A 24 0.46 -4.15 17.11
N PRO A 25 1.64 -4.12 17.74
CA PRO A 25 2.84 -4.78 17.21
C PRO A 25 2.70 -6.30 17.12
N ASN A 26 1.83 -6.91 17.94
CA ASN A 26 1.64 -8.36 17.96
C ASN A 26 0.97 -8.83 16.67
N ASN A 27 -0.14 -8.19 16.28
CA ASN A 27 -0.85 -8.55 15.06
C ASN A 27 -0.08 -8.15 13.80
N VAL A 28 0.64 -7.03 13.82
CA VAL A 28 1.53 -6.66 12.71
C VAL A 28 2.69 -7.66 12.59
N GLY A 29 3.22 -8.18 13.70
CA GLY A 29 4.22 -9.24 13.68
C GLY A 29 3.75 -10.50 12.95
N LEU A 30 2.46 -10.87 13.09
CA LEU A 30 1.89 -12.03 12.38
C LEU A 30 1.92 -11.87 10.85
N LEU A 31 1.79 -10.64 10.35
CA LEU A 31 1.90 -10.35 8.91
C LEU A 31 3.28 -10.72 8.35
N PHE A 32 4.34 -10.58 9.15
CA PHE A 32 5.72 -10.88 8.72
C PHE A 32 6.18 -12.29 9.08
N MET A 33 5.63 -12.88 10.15
CA MET A 33 6.10 -14.15 10.72
C MET A 33 5.30 -15.37 10.25
N THR A 34 4.07 -15.18 9.74
CA THR A 34 3.21 -16.29 9.30
C THR A 34 3.07 -16.34 7.78
N LEU A 35 2.97 -17.55 7.22
CA LEU A 35 2.76 -17.74 5.78
C LEU A 35 1.50 -17.02 5.26
N PRO A 36 0.33 -17.11 5.92
CA PRO A 36 -0.86 -16.38 5.48
C PRO A 36 -0.67 -14.86 5.53
N GLY A 37 0.04 -14.37 6.57
CA GLY A 37 0.39 -12.96 6.71
C GLY A 37 1.25 -12.46 5.55
N GLN A 38 2.29 -13.21 5.20
CA GLN A 38 3.19 -12.88 4.09
C GLN A 38 2.46 -12.87 2.74
N LEU A 39 1.53 -13.80 2.52
CA LEU A 39 0.68 -13.82 1.31
C LEU A 39 -0.24 -12.60 1.24
N MET A 40 -0.85 -12.19 2.36
CA MET A 40 -1.61 -10.94 2.42
C MET A 40 -0.73 -9.72 2.12
N LEU A 41 0.46 -9.66 2.72
CA LEU A 41 1.42 -8.56 2.53
C LEU A 41 1.88 -8.47 1.07
N ALA A 42 2.22 -9.60 0.47
CA ALA A 42 2.58 -9.67 -0.95
C ALA A 42 1.43 -9.24 -1.86
N THR A 43 0.21 -9.70 -1.58
CA THR A 43 -0.99 -9.31 -2.34
C THR A 43 -1.26 -7.81 -2.21
N ALA A 44 -1.15 -7.26 -1.00
CA ALA A 44 -1.31 -5.83 -0.75
C ALA A 44 -0.30 -5.01 -1.56
N ILE A 45 0.99 -5.40 -1.56
CA ILE A 45 2.04 -4.73 -2.35
C ILE A 45 1.72 -4.79 -3.85
N ILE A 46 1.28 -5.93 -4.37
CA ILE A 46 0.91 -6.07 -5.79
C ILE A 46 -0.25 -5.13 -6.14
N LEU A 47 -1.29 -5.09 -5.30
CA LEU A 47 -2.44 -4.22 -5.49
C LEU A 47 -2.06 -2.73 -5.40
N GLU A 48 -1.17 -2.36 -4.48
CA GLU A 48 -0.61 -1.01 -4.33
C GLU A 48 0.03 -0.54 -5.64
N VAL A 49 0.88 -1.39 -6.23
CA VAL A 49 1.61 -1.08 -7.46
C VAL A 49 0.65 -0.94 -8.63
N ILE A 50 -0.33 -1.85 -8.76
CA ILE A 50 -1.37 -1.78 -9.80
C ILE A 50 -2.18 -0.49 -9.64
N ALA A 51 -2.60 -0.17 -8.42
CA ALA A 51 -3.37 1.03 -8.13
C ALA A 51 -2.58 2.31 -8.46
N TYR A 52 -1.28 2.35 -8.15
CA TYR A 52 -0.42 3.48 -8.50
C TYR A 52 -0.32 3.68 -10.02
N PHE A 53 -0.08 2.61 -10.79
CA PHE A 53 -0.04 2.69 -12.25
C PHE A 53 -1.40 3.04 -12.86
N TRP A 54 -2.48 2.51 -12.29
CA TRP A 54 -3.84 2.83 -12.72
C TRP A 54 -4.17 4.31 -12.44
N ALA A 55 -3.81 4.83 -11.27
CA ALA A 55 -3.94 6.24 -10.94
C ALA A 55 -3.12 7.11 -11.91
N LEU A 56 -1.87 6.74 -12.19
CA LEU A 56 -1.06 7.43 -13.20
C LEU A 56 -1.73 7.46 -14.57
N LYS A 57 -2.33 6.35 -15.01
CA LYS A 57 -3.03 6.24 -16.30
C LYS A 57 -4.28 7.12 -16.38
N ILE A 58 -5.08 7.20 -15.31
CA ILE A 58 -6.28 8.06 -15.29
C ILE A 58 -5.88 9.54 -15.28
N LEU A 59 -4.83 9.87 -14.54
CA LEU A 59 -4.42 11.25 -14.33
C LEU A 59 -3.64 11.85 -15.51
N ASN A 60 -2.99 11.00 -16.30
CA ASN A 60 -2.32 11.38 -17.54
C ASN A 60 -3.02 10.65 -18.71
N PRO A 61 -4.08 11.25 -19.29
CA PRO A 61 -4.74 10.68 -20.48
C PRO A 61 -3.88 10.70 -21.76
N ASP A 62 -2.68 11.32 -21.74
CA ASP A 62 -1.77 11.47 -22.88
C ASP A 62 -0.61 10.41 -22.94
N ILE A 63 -0.69 9.31 -22.18
CA ILE A 63 0.25 8.16 -22.30
C ILE A 63 -0.40 7.03 -23.10
#